data_AF-A0A4Q3I5M9-F1
#
_entry.id   AF-A0A4Q3I5M9-F1
#
_cell.length_a   1.000
_cell.length_b   1.000
_cell.length_c   1.000
_cell.angle_alpha   90.00
_cell.angle_beta   90.00
_cell.angle_gamma   90.00
#
_symmetry.space_group_name_H-M   'P 1'
#
loop_
_entity.id
_entity.type
_entity.pdbx_description
1 polymer ?
#
loop_
_entity_poly.entity_id
_entity_poly.type
_entity_poly.pdbx_seq_one_letter_code
_entity_poly.pdbx_strand_id
1 'polypeptide(L)'
;MSTRQSSFSYEEILSCAHGDLFGPGNAQLPLPPMLMVHRITEISETGGAFDKGYIRAEYDVRPDDWYFPCHFEGNPIMPGCLGLDGMWQLTGFFLGWLGEPGRGMALSTGEVKFKGMIRPDTNDAAEVTESLRQAKSGISFSPDFAEHGFKCQVWGKPNIDTTELVDRRAMRFLSQGGAWNHVAMKQALADSGLEEKDYSENERTGIIMGSGGPSTRTLIEAAETTIKNNSPKRIGPFAVPKAMSSTASATLATWFKIHGVNYSISSACSTSAHCIGNAAEMIQWGKQDVMFAGGHEDLDWTMSNLFDAMGAMSSKYNDQPATASRAYDADRDGFVIAGGAGVLVLEELEHAKARGAKIYAELTGYGATSDGYDMVAPSGEGAIRCMRQALANVEGEVDYINTHGTSTPVGDSKEIGAIRE
;
A
#
# COMPACT_ATOMS: atom_id res chain seq x y z
N MET A 1 33.54 -8.65 38.38
CA MET A 1 32.85 -8.70 37.08
C MET A 1 33.90 -9.08 36.07
N SER A 2 33.76 -10.25 35.43
CA SER A 2 34.67 -10.64 34.34
C SER A 2 34.48 -9.61 33.22
N THR A 3 35.57 -9.04 32.72
CA THR A 3 35.55 -8.18 31.55
C THR A 3 35.06 -9.00 30.37
N ARG A 4 33.91 -8.63 29.80
CA ARG A 4 33.31 -9.28 28.63
C ARG A 4 34.22 -9.02 27.42
N GLN A 5 34.47 -10.04 26.60
CA GLN A 5 35.37 -9.95 25.44
C GLN A 5 34.89 -8.86 24.48
N SER A 6 35.78 -7.95 24.08
CA SER A 6 35.43 -6.75 23.31
C SER A 6 35.94 -6.76 21.86
N SER A 7 36.48 -7.88 21.38
CA SER A 7 36.91 -8.08 19.99
C SER A 7 36.89 -9.56 19.64
N PHE A 8 36.63 -9.88 18.37
CA PHE A 8 36.47 -11.26 17.88
C PHE A 8 37.16 -11.45 16.53
N SER A 9 37.96 -12.50 16.43
CA SER A 9 38.61 -12.98 15.21
C SER A 9 37.63 -13.72 14.29
N TYR A 10 38.07 -14.02 13.07
CA TYR A 10 37.24 -14.74 12.10
C TYR A 10 36.81 -16.13 12.59
N GLU A 11 37.72 -16.86 13.25
CA GLU A 11 37.43 -18.20 13.80
C GLU A 11 36.38 -18.12 14.92
N GLU A 12 36.44 -17.08 15.75
CA GLU A 12 35.45 -16.86 16.80
C GLU A 12 34.09 -16.41 16.23
N ILE A 13 34.08 -15.60 15.18
CA ILE A 13 32.84 -15.26 14.45
C ILE A 13 32.22 -16.50 13.81
N LEU A 14 33.02 -17.40 13.23
CA LEU A 14 32.52 -18.67 12.69
C LEU A 14 31.90 -19.54 13.77
N SER A 15 32.41 -19.51 15.00
CA SER A 15 31.77 -20.23 16.11
C SER A 15 30.36 -19.68 16.43
N CYS A 16 30.12 -18.38 16.22
CA CYS A 16 28.77 -17.80 16.30
C CYS A 16 27.87 -18.32 15.16
N ALA A 17 28.41 -18.45 13.96
CA ALA A 17 27.68 -19.01 12.81
C ALA A 17 27.33 -20.49 12.98
N HIS A 18 28.17 -21.25 13.71
CA HIS A 18 27.88 -22.63 14.09
C HIS A 18 26.93 -22.75 15.31
N GLY A 19 26.59 -21.62 15.95
CA GLY A 19 25.72 -21.59 17.12
C GLY A 19 26.40 -21.91 18.44
N ASP A 20 27.74 -21.98 18.45
CA ASP A 20 28.53 -22.40 19.61
C ASP A 20 28.86 -21.24 20.57
N LEU A 21 28.76 -19.99 20.10
CA LEU A 21 29.27 -18.83 20.84
C LEU A 21 28.33 -18.35 21.97
N PHE A 22 27.04 -18.20 21.69
CA PHE A 22 26.06 -17.65 22.64
C PHE A 22 25.08 -18.70 23.19
N GLY A 23 25.22 -19.96 22.79
CA GLY A 23 24.34 -21.05 23.19
C GLY A 23 22.97 -21.05 22.49
N PRO A 24 22.13 -22.04 22.80
CA PRO A 24 20.87 -22.28 22.10
C PRO A 24 19.85 -21.15 22.32
N GLY A 25 19.18 -20.71 21.24
CA GLY A 25 18.13 -19.69 21.27
C GLY A 25 18.60 -18.25 21.00
N ASN A 26 19.90 -18.05 20.80
CA ASN A 26 20.49 -16.78 20.37
C ASN A 26 20.67 -16.72 18.84
N ALA A 27 20.79 -15.51 18.30
CA ALA A 27 20.99 -15.30 16.87
C ALA A 27 22.27 -16.00 16.39
N GLN A 28 22.14 -16.80 15.32
CA GLN A 28 23.26 -17.43 14.63
C GLN A 28 23.61 -16.58 13.41
N LEU A 29 24.90 -16.32 13.22
CA LEU A 29 25.36 -15.69 11.99
C LEU A 29 25.24 -16.67 10.81
N PRO A 30 25.05 -16.19 9.57
CA PRO A 30 25.12 -17.07 8.41
C PRO A 30 26.55 -17.60 8.22
N LEU A 31 26.68 -18.80 7.65
CA LEU A 31 27.98 -19.34 7.21
C LEU A 31 28.44 -18.66 5.90
N PRO A 32 29.75 -18.65 5.60
CA PRO A 32 30.23 -18.26 4.28
C PRO A 32 29.52 -19.04 3.15
N PRO A 33 29.17 -18.39 2.03
CA PRO A 33 29.68 -17.08 1.60
C PRO A 33 28.82 -15.87 2.04
N MET A 34 27.78 -16.08 2.86
CA MET A 34 26.86 -15.02 3.32
C MET A 34 27.32 -14.33 4.61
N LEU A 35 28.41 -14.78 5.23
CA LEU A 35 29.00 -14.13 6.39
C LEU A 35 29.64 -12.80 5.97
N MET A 36 29.05 -11.68 6.38
CA MET A 36 29.44 -10.32 5.98
C MET A 36 30.32 -9.62 7.02
N VAL A 37 30.94 -10.39 7.92
CA VAL A 37 31.79 -9.90 9.01
C VAL A 37 33.02 -10.80 9.12
N HIS A 38 34.22 -10.24 8.90
CA HIS A 38 35.47 -11.01 9.04
C HIS A 38 36.08 -10.88 10.44
N ARG A 39 35.86 -9.73 11.10
CA ARG A 39 36.37 -9.46 12.45
C ARG A 39 35.57 -8.35 13.12
N ILE A 40 35.36 -8.49 14.43
CA ILE A 40 34.84 -7.41 15.29
C ILE A 40 36.04 -6.81 15.99
N THR A 41 36.37 -5.57 15.65
CA THR A 41 37.53 -4.88 16.21
C THR A 41 37.21 -4.26 17.57
N GLU A 42 35.93 -3.96 17.81
CA GLU A 42 35.48 -3.31 19.04
C GLU A 42 33.99 -3.55 19.30
N ILE A 43 33.61 -3.82 20.55
CA ILE A 43 32.21 -3.92 20.99
C ILE A 43 32.10 -3.47 22.45
N SER A 44 31.10 -2.66 22.76
CA SER A 44 30.93 -2.02 24.07
C SER A 44 29.46 -1.79 24.40
N GLU A 45 29.10 -1.91 25.69
CA GLU A 45 27.74 -1.62 26.22
C GLU A 45 27.46 -0.12 26.35
N THR A 46 28.52 0.69 26.38
CA THR A 46 28.48 2.15 26.52
C THR A 46 29.18 2.83 25.34
N GLY A 47 28.85 4.08 25.05
CA GLY A 47 29.32 4.82 23.88
C GLY A 47 28.31 4.85 22.71
N GLY A 48 28.75 5.32 21.55
CA GLY A 48 27.86 5.69 20.44
C GLY A 48 27.14 7.03 20.69
N ALA A 49 26.34 7.50 19.73
CA ALA A 49 25.71 8.83 19.79
C ALA A 49 24.69 8.99 20.94
N PHE A 50 24.21 7.88 21.50
CA PHE A 50 23.16 7.85 22.53
C PHE A 50 23.58 7.10 23.80
N ASP A 51 24.87 6.78 23.94
CA ASP A 51 25.40 5.98 25.05
C ASP A 51 24.69 4.63 25.24
N LYS A 52 24.30 4.00 24.12
CA LYS A 52 23.61 2.69 24.07
C LYS A 52 24.55 1.54 23.67
N GLY A 53 25.84 1.83 23.62
CA GLY A 53 26.84 0.89 23.14
C GLY A 53 27.08 0.99 21.64
N TYR A 54 28.11 0.28 21.17
CA TYR A 54 28.46 0.21 19.76
C TYR A 54 29.19 -1.10 19.44
N ILE A 55 29.19 -1.45 18.17
CA ILE A 55 29.95 -2.55 17.59
C ILE A 55 30.64 -2.04 16.33
N ARG A 56 31.94 -2.33 16.19
CA ARG A 56 32.74 -2.02 15.00
C ARG A 56 33.30 -3.33 14.45
N ALA A 57 33.11 -3.52 13.15
CA ALA A 57 33.60 -4.68 12.46
C ALA A 57 34.19 -4.33 11.10
N GLU A 58 34.99 -5.26 10.58
CA GLU A 58 35.62 -5.16 9.27
C GLU A 58 35.30 -6.40 8.44
N TYR A 59 35.14 -6.18 7.14
CA TYR A 59 34.94 -7.20 6.14
C TYR A 59 35.95 -6.96 5.01
N ASP A 60 36.80 -7.95 4.73
CA ASP A 60 37.74 -7.89 3.63
C ASP A 60 37.03 -8.18 2.30
N VAL A 61 36.97 -7.18 1.43
CA VAL A 61 36.45 -7.30 0.07
C VAL A 61 37.55 -7.80 -0.85
N ARG A 62 37.32 -8.92 -1.53
CA ARG A 62 38.29 -9.51 -2.46
C ARG A 62 37.79 -9.43 -3.91
N PRO A 63 38.66 -9.20 -4.90
CA PRO A 63 38.23 -9.10 -6.30
C PRO A 63 37.48 -10.34 -6.85
N ASP A 64 37.65 -11.48 -6.20
CA ASP A 64 37.04 -12.77 -6.53
C ASP A 64 35.82 -13.12 -5.65
N ASP A 65 35.32 -12.18 -4.83
CA ASP A 65 34.12 -12.41 -4.03
C ASP A 65 32.90 -12.71 -4.92
N TRP A 66 32.11 -13.70 -4.49
CA TRP A 66 31.00 -14.30 -5.24
C TRP A 66 29.95 -13.31 -5.76
N TYR A 67 29.79 -12.17 -5.10
CA TYR A 67 28.77 -11.19 -5.46
C TYR A 67 29.19 -10.30 -6.64
N PHE A 68 30.49 -10.16 -6.94
CA PHE A 68 30.92 -9.42 -8.13
C PHE A 68 30.46 -10.05 -9.46
N PRO A 69 30.56 -11.38 -9.69
CA PRO A 69 30.01 -12.00 -10.89
C PRO A 69 28.49 -12.04 -10.93
N CYS A 70 27.78 -11.87 -9.80
CA CYS A 70 26.32 -11.96 -9.72
C CYS A 70 25.59 -10.61 -9.68
N HIS A 71 26.28 -9.51 -9.36
CA HIS A 71 25.65 -8.20 -9.17
C HIS A 71 25.52 -7.43 -10.50
N PHE A 72 26.63 -7.20 -11.21
CA PHE A 72 26.66 -6.66 -12.57
C PHE A 72 27.96 -7.07 -13.27
N GLU A 73 27.86 -7.65 -14.47
CA GLU A 73 29.02 -8.06 -15.25
C GLU A 73 29.92 -6.84 -15.57
N GLY A 74 31.16 -6.84 -15.06
CA GLY A 74 32.12 -5.75 -15.25
C GLY A 74 32.04 -4.59 -14.26
N ASN A 75 31.20 -4.65 -13.21
CA ASN A 75 31.12 -3.62 -12.19
C ASN A 75 31.74 -4.08 -10.84
N PRO A 76 32.89 -3.53 -10.41
CA PRO A 76 33.54 -3.90 -9.14
C PRO A 76 32.89 -3.18 -7.94
N ILE A 77 31.56 -3.11 -7.90
CA ILE A 77 30.80 -2.51 -6.78
C ILE A 77 30.09 -3.63 -6.02
N MET A 78 30.42 -3.75 -4.74
CA MET A 78 29.69 -4.59 -3.79
C MET A 78 28.22 -4.13 -3.72
N PRO A 79 27.24 -5.05 -3.83
CA PRO A 79 25.83 -4.71 -3.65
C PRO A 79 25.55 -4.00 -2.33
N GLY A 80 24.83 -2.87 -2.38
CA GLY A 80 24.43 -2.15 -1.17
C GLY A 80 23.56 -2.98 -0.23
N CYS A 81 22.82 -3.97 -0.75
CA CYS A 81 22.05 -4.91 0.07
C CYS A 81 22.94 -5.79 0.96
N LEU A 82 24.17 -6.12 0.56
CA LEU A 82 25.10 -6.90 1.39
C LEU A 82 25.71 -6.08 2.52
N GLY A 83 25.83 -4.75 2.35
CA GLY A 83 26.21 -3.85 3.45
C GLY A 83 25.13 -3.79 4.53
N LEU A 84 23.86 -3.80 4.12
CA LEU A 84 22.72 -3.87 5.02
C LEU A 84 22.62 -5.23 5.73
N ASP A 85 22.88 -6.33 5.02
CA ASP A 85 22.98 -7.67 5.62
C ASP A 85 24.09 -7.74 6.69
N GLY A 86 25.26 -7.14 6.42
CA GLY A 86 26.33 -7.00 7.41
C GLY A 86 25.90 -6.22 8.67
N MET A 87 25.10 -5.17 8.53
CA MET A 87 24.57 -4.43 9.68
C MET A 87 23.63 -5.28 10.54
N TRP A 88 22.76 -6.08 9.92
CA TRP A 88 21.86 -6.99 10.66
C TRP A 88 22.61 -8.09 11.40
N GLN A 89 23.64 -8.65 10.75
CA GLN A 89 24.55 -9.61 11.38
C GLN A 89 25.18 -9.01 12.65
N LEU A 90 25.62 -7.75 12.59
CA LEU A 90 26.19 -7.05 13.75
C LEU A 90 25.16 -6.79 14.85
N THR A 91 23.90 -6.45 14.51
CA THR A 91 22.83 -6.28 15.51
C THR A 91 22.53 -7.60 16.23
N GLY A 92 22.37 -8.70 15.49
CA GLY A 92 22.15 -10.03 16.06
C GLY A 92 23.31 -10.47 16.96
N PHE A 93 24.55 -10.23 16.52
CA PHE A 93 25.74 -10.50 17.31
C PHE A 93 25.78 -9.64 18.58
N PHE A 94 25.46 -8.34 18.48
CA PHE A 94 25.45 -7.42 19.62
C PHE A 94 24.44 -7.84 20.70
N LEU A 95 23.25 -8.27 20.30
CA LEU A 95 22.23 -8.78 21.23
C LEU A 95 22.68 -10.06 21.94
N GLY A 96 23.20 -11.03 21.19
CA GLY A 96 23.76 -12.26 21.78
C GLY A 96 24.93 -11.96 22.73
N TRP A 97 25.79 -11.00 22.37
CA TRP A 97 26.89 -10.55 23.20
C TRP A 97 26.44 -9.88 24.50
N LEU A 98 25.35 -9.10 24.47
CA LEU A 98 24.72 -8.53 25.67
C LEU A 98 24.16 -9.61 26.61
N GLY A 99 23.98 -10.84 26.12
CA GLY A 99 23.28 -11.91 26.83
C GLY A 99 21.76 -11.79 26.74
N GLU A 100 21.27 -10.94 25.84
CA GLU A 100 19.86 -10.82 25.54
C GLU A 100 19.43 -11.98 24.66
N PRO A 101 18.31 -12.65 24.95
CA PRO A 101 17.81 -13.70 24.09
C PRO A 101 17.55 -13.11 22.71
N GLY A 102 18.05 -13.76 21.65
CA GLY A 102 17.77 -13.41 20.25
C GLY A 102 16.31 -13.57 19.81
N ARG A 103 15.36 -13.51 20.76
CA ARG A 103 13.90 -13.51 20.58
C ARG A 103 13.34 -12.15 21.02
N GLY A 104 13.73 -11.07 20.36
CA GLY A 104 13.23 -9.73 20.64
C GLY A 104 12.17 -9.31 19.62
N MET A 105 10.92 -9.17 20.05
CA MET A 105 9.91 -8.30 19.42
C MET A 105 9.48 -7.25 20.45
N ALA A 106 9.33 -6.00 20.03
CA ALA A 106 8.78 -4.94 20.89
C ALA A 106 7.28 -5.20 21.12
N LEU A 107 6.85 -5.20 22.39
CA LEU A 107 5.50 -5.56 22.82
C LEU A 107 4.58 -4.32 22.99
N SER A 108 3.35 -4.41 22.48
CA SER A 108 2.22 -3.49 22.68
C SER A 108 1.38 -3.87 23.91
N THR A 109 0.68 -2.90 24.53
CA THR A 109 -0.44 -3.16 25.47
C THR A 109 -1.55 -2.09 25.40
N GLY A 110 -2.77 -2.48 25.00
CA GLY A 110 -4.02 -2.03 25.66
C GLY A 110 -5.06 -1.14 24.93
N GLU A 111 -6.33 -1.35 25.32
CA GLU A 111 -7.66 -1.05 24.69
C GLU A 111 -8.16 0.41 24.49
N VAL A 112 -9.10 0.53 23.54
CA VAL A 112 -9.88 1.70 23.09
C VAL A 112 -11.34 1.67 23.57
N LYS A 113 -11.94 2.84 23.85
CA LYS A 113 -13.41 3.07 23.88
C LYS A 113 -13.78 4.40 23.19
N PHE A 114 -14.89 4.41 22.44
CA PHE A 114 -15.41 5.59 21.70
C PHE A 114 -16.47 6.40 22.48
N LYS A 115 -16.38 7.74 22.39
CA LYS A 115 -17.50 8.72 22.59
C LYS A 115 -17.23 10.05 21.86
N GLY A 116 -18.26 10.64 21.23
CA GLY A 116 -18.33 12.07 20.85
C GLY A 116 -19.13 12.37 19.57
N MET A 117 -20.06 13.33 19.61
CA MET A 117 -21.12 13.63 18.61
C MET A 117 -20.90 15.00 17.93
N ILE A 118 -21.04 15.13 16.59
CA ILE A 118 -21.37 16.39 15.86
C ILE A 118 -22.23 16.06 14.60
N ARG A 119 -23.15 16.96 14.21
CA ARG A 119 -24.25 16.85 13.20
C ARG A 119 -23.91 17.61 11.87
N PRO A 120 -24.85 17.85 10.91
CA PRO A 120 -25.06 17.09 9.68
C PRO A 120 -24.89 17.92 8.40
N ASP A 121 -23.80 17.73 7.65
CA ASP A 121 -23.64 18.14 6.24
C ASP A 121 -22.24 17.80 5.67
N THR A 122 -21.91 16.53 5.39
CA THR A 122 -20.72 16.20 4.57
C THR A 122 -20.68 14.78 3.98
N ASN A 123 -20.34 14.69 2.68
CA ASN A 123 -19.93 13.50 1.91
C ASN A 123 -18.58 12.90 2.39
N ASP A 124 -18.40 12.75 3.69
CA ASP A 124 -17.18 12.26 4.33
C ASP A 124 -17.41 10.89 5.01
N ALA A 125 -16.46 10.46 5.85
CA ALA A 125 -16.56 9.19 6.57
C ALA A 125 -17.88 9.03 7.38
N ALA A 126 -18.55 10.12 7.76
CA ALA A 126 -19.82 10.07 8.48
C ALA A 126 -20.98 9.59 7.59
N GLU A 127 -21.09 10.09 6.35
CA GLU A 127 -22.10 9.63 5.39
C GLU A 127 -21.90 8.17 4.99
N VAL A 128 -20.63 7.76 4.83
CA VAL A 128 -20.27 6.34 4.62
C VAL A 128 -20.72 5.50 5.82
N THR A 129 -20.40 5.95 7.03
CA THR A 129 -20.79 5.24 8.27
C THR A 129 -22.30 5.10 8.40
N GLU A 130 -23.06 6.15 8.12
CA GLU A 130 -24.53 6.09 8.20
C GLU A 130 -25.11 5.17 7.12
N SER A 131 -24.58 5.25 5.89
CA SER A 131 -25.02 4.38 4.81
C SER A 131 -24.74 2.90 5.11
N LEU A 132 -23.59 2.60 5.71
CA LEU A 132 -23.24 1.26 6.19
C LEU A 132 -24.20 0.78 7.28
N ARG A 133 -24.54 1.63 8.27
CA ARG A 133 -25.50 1.29 9.35
C ARG A 133 -26.91 1.03 8.84
N GLN A 134 -27.33 1.78 7.83
CA GLN A 134 -28.68 1.69 7.27
C GLN A 134 -28.79 0.70 6.09
N ALA A 135 -27.68 0.09 5.67
CA ALA A 135 -27.60 -0.68 4.42
C ALA A 135 -28.15 0.11 3.21
N LYS A 136 -27.87 1.42 3.17
CA LYS A 136 -28.33 2.31 2.10
C LYS A 136 -27.46 2.12 0.86
N SER A 137 -28.08 1.66 -0.23
CA SER A 137 -27.38 1.46 -1.49
C SER A 137 -26.94 2.78 -2.12
N GLY A 138 -25.71 2.79 -2.64
CA GLY A 138 -25.18 3.85 -3.49
C GLY A 138 -25.40 3.61 -4.99
N ILE A 139 -26.09 2.53 -5.37
CA ILE A 139 -26.27 2.14 -6.77
C ILE A 139 -27.52 2.81 -7.36
N SER A 140 -27.34 3.43 -8.53
CA SER A 140 -28.42 4.06 -9.29
C SER A 140 -28.43 3.59 -10.74
N PHE A 141 -29.52 3.88 -11.44
CA PHE A 141 -29.57 3.77 -12.90
C PHE A 141 -28.53 4.72 -13.53
N SER A 142 -27.93 4.29 -14.64
CA SER A 142 -27.01 5.05 -15.46
C SER A 142 -27.66 5.38 -16.81
N PRO A 143 -28.14 6.62 -17.01
CA PRO A 143 -28.59 7.07 -18.33
C PRO A 143 -27.48 6.97 -19.38
N ASP A 144 -26.24 7.24 -18.97
CA ASP A 144 -25.07 7.22 -19.85
C ASP A 144 -24.84 5.81 -20.44
N PHE A 145 -24.91 4.76 -19.61
CA PHE A 145 -24.75 3.39 -20.10
C PHE A 145 -25.90 2.96 -21.00
N ALA A 146 -27.14 3.36 -20.67
CA ALA A 146 -28.30 3.06 -21.50
C ALA A 146 -28.22 3.74 -22.89
N GLU A 147 -27.79 5.00 -22.94
CA GLU A 147 -27.58 5.75 -24.19
C GLU A 147 -26.47 5.14 -25.06
N HIS A 148 -25.44 4.55 -24.44
CA HIS A 148 -24.35 3.85 -25.14
C HIS A 148 -24.65 2.36 -25.44
N GLY A 149 -25.89 1.89 -25.19
CA GLY A 149 -26.33 0.56 -25.59
C GLY A 149 -25.78 -0.59 -24.74
N PHE A 150 -25.39 -0.32 -23.50
CA PHE A 150 -24.88 -1.34 -22.59
C PHE A 150 -25.97 -2.32 -22.17
N LYS A 151 -25.55 -3.56 -21.84
CA LYS A 151 -26.41 -4.52 -21.13
C LYS A 151 -26.60 -4.11 -19.68
N CYS A 152 -25.51 -3.79 -18.97
CA CYS A 152 -25.55 -3.18 -17.65
C CYS A 152 -25.95 -1.71 -17.73
N GLN A 153 -26.95 -1.29 -16.97
CA GLN A 153 -27.44 0.10 -16.96
C GLN A 153 -27.45 0.69 -15.55
N VAL A 154 -26.56 0.22 -14.69
CA VAL A 154 -26.46 0.63 -13.28
C VAL A 154 -25.02 0.91 -12.89
N TRP A 155 -24.81 1.83 -11.95
CA TRP A 155 -23.50 2.23 -11.47
C TRP A 155 -23.53 2.75 -10.03
N GLY A 156 -22.36 2.83 -9.39
CA GLY A 156 -22.15 3.57 -8.15
C GLY A 156 -21.44 4.89 -8.43
N LYS A 157 -22.20 5.97 -8.63
CA LYS A 157 -21.64 7.29 -8.96
C LYS A 157 -21.54 8.18 -7.71
N PRO A 158 -20.36 8.73 -7.38
CA PRO A 158 -20.24 9.73 -6.32
C PRO A 158 -21.13 10.95 -6.60
N ASN A 159 -21.89 11.37 -5.58
CA ASN A 159 -22.72 12.58 -5.64
C ASN A 159 -21.97 13.78 -5.03
N ILE A 160 -20.87 14.17 -5.66
CA ILE A 160 -20.01 15.27 -5.19
C ILE A 160 -19.65 16.21 -6.34
N ASP A 161 -19.90 17.51 -6.14
CA ASP A 161 -19.39 18.56 -7.01
C ASP A 161 -18.02 19.03 -6.51
N THR A 162 -16.98 18.78 -7.30
CA THR A 162 -15.61 19.15 -6.95
C THR A 162 -15.25 20.59 -7.33
N THR A 163 -16.13 21.33 -8.00
CA THR A 163 -15.84 22.64 -8.60
C THR A 163 -15.37 23.68 -7.58
N GLU A 164 -15.99 23.71 -6.40
CA GLU A 164 -15.60 24.61 -5.30
C GLU A 164 -14.61 23.95 -4.33
N LEU A 165 -14.44 22.62 -4.44
CA LEU A 165 -13.56 21.86 -3.56
C LEU A 165 -12.12 21.78 -4.09
N VAL A 166 -11.88 22.02 -5.37
CA VAL A 166 -10.54 21.89 -5.96
C VAL A 166 -10.15 23.17 -6.69
N ASP A 167 -8.96 23.70 -6.40
CA ASP A 167 -8.44 24.90 -7.06
C ASP A 167 -8.36 24.71 -8.58
N ARG A 168 -8.75 25.74 -9.34
CA ARG A 168 -8.77 25.68 -10.81
C ARG A 168 -7.42 25.36 -11.44
N ARG A 169 -6.30 25.67 -10.78
CA ARG A 169 -4.95 25.32 -11.24
C ARG A 169 -4.67 23.83 -11.05
N ALA A 170 -5.09 23.25 -9.93
CA ALA A 170 -4.99 21.80 -9.71
C ALA A 170 -5.82 21.04 -10.76
N MET A 171 -7.08 21.48 -10.99
CA MET A 171 -8.01 20.86 -11.94
C MET A 171 -7.49 20.77 -13.38
N ARG A 172 -6.51 21.58 -13.78
CA ARG A 172 -5.90 21.49 -15.12
C ARG A 172 -5.31 20.11 -15.38
N PHE A 173 -4.78 19.45 -14.36
CA PHE A 173 -4.07 18.18 -14.46
C PHE A 173 -4.86 16.97 -13.95
N LEU A 174 -6.04 17.19 -13.39
CA LEU A 174 -6.86 16.13 -12.79
C LEU A 174 -7.91 15.62 -13.78
N SER A 175 -8.09 14.30 -13.79
CA SER A 175 -9.32 13.65 -14.26
C SER A 175 -10.44 13.83 -13.22
N GLN A 176 -11.65 13.32 -13.51
CA GLN A 176 -12.73 13.34 -12.52
C GLN A 176 -12.37 12.48 -11.30
N GLY A 177 -11.89 11.26 -11.50
CA GLY A 177 -11.31 10.44 -10.43
C GLY A 177 -10.20 11.13 -9.65
N GLY A 178 -9.28 11.80 -10.34
CA GLY A 178 -8.19 12.57 -9.70
C GLY A 178 -8.71 13.72 -8.84
N ALA A 179 -9.80 14.37 -9.23
CA ALA A 179 -10.44 15.41 -8.45
C ALA A 179 -11.06 14.86 -7.16
N TRP A 180 -11.72 13.69 -7.22
CA TRP A 180 -12.18 12.99 -6.01
C TRP A 180 -11.02 12.62 -5.10
N ASN A 181 -9.90 12.15 -5.66
CA ASN A 181 -8.71 11.82 -4.87
C ASN A 181 -8.08 13.03 -4.19
N HIS A 182 -8.10 14.17 -4.86
CA HIS A 182 -7.65 15.43 -4.28
C HIS A 182 -8.52 15.84 -3.09
N VAL A 183 -9.84 15.69 -3.20
CA VAL A 183 -10.76 15.96 -2.08
C VAL A 183 -10.51 14.99 -0.92
N ALA A 184 -10.36 13.69 -1.21
CA ALA A 184 -10.07 12.68 -0.20
C ALA A 184 -8.73 12.95 0.52
N MET A 185 -7.69 13.37 -0.21
CA MET A 185 -6.41 13.77 0.37
C MET A 185 -6.54 14.97 1.33
N LYS A 186 -7.31 15.99 0.95
CA LYS A 186 -7.58 17.13 1.86
C LYS A 186 -8.36 16.70 3.10
N GLN A 187 -9.34 15.79 2.95
CA GLN A 187 -10.09 15.25 4.09
C GLN A 187 -9.17 14.46 5.02
N ALA A 188 -8.30 13.61 4.47
CA ALA A 188 -7.32 12.83 5.24
C ALA A 188 -6.32 13.72 6.00
N LEU A 189 -5.82 14.79 5.37
CA LEU A 189 -4.97 15.79 6.02
C LEU A 189 -5.70 16.52 7.16
N ALA A 190 -6.94 16.95 6.91
CA ALA A 190 -7.75 17.63 7.93
C ALA A 190 -8.04 16.72 9.13
N ASP A 191 -8.30 15.44 8.90
CA ASP A 191 -8.60 14.46 9.94
C ASP A 191 -7.36 13.97 10.70
N SER A 192 -6.20 13.86 10.05
CA SER A 192 -4.94 13.55 10.74
C SER A 192 -4.41 14.73 11.56
N GLY A 193 -4.83 15.95 11.23
CA GLY A 193 -4.33 17.18 11.84
C GLY A 193 -2.92 17.56 11.39
N LEU A 194 -2.40 16.97 10.31
CA LEU A 194 -1.15 17.39 9.69
C LEU A 194 -1.33 18.73 8.97
N GLU A 195 -0.49 19.70 9.30
CA GLU A 195 -0.39 20.97 8.61
C GLU A 195 0.64 20.91 7.48
N GLU A 196 0.63 21.87 6.54
CA GLU A 196 1.57 21.91 5.42
C GLU A 196 3.03 21.79 5.87
N LYS A 197 3.39 22.42 7.00
CA LYS A 197 4.75 22.37 7.57
C LYS A 197 5.21 20.98 8.00
N ASP A 198 4.27 20.05 8.24
CA ASP A 198 4.57 18.72 8.78
C ASP A 198 4.91 17.73 7.65
N TYR A 199 4.30 17.92 6.46
CA TYR A 199 4.45 17.00 5.32
C TYR A 199 5.13 17.62 4.08
N SER A 200 4.97 18.91 3.83
CA SER A 200 5.53 19.58 2.66
C SER A 200 7.03 19.71 2.80
N GLU A 201 7.77 19.47 1.71
CA GLU A 201 9.24 19.62 1.71
C GLU A 201 9.96 18.74 2.74
N ASN A 202 9.25 17.76 3.30
CA ASN A 202 9.77 16.76 4.22
C ASN A 202 10.10 15.46 3.46
N GLU A 203 11.39 15.13 3.40
CA GLU A 203 11.89 13.91 2.71
C GLU A 203 11.41 12.61 3.37
N ARG A 204 10.91 12.69 4.60
CA ARG A 204 10.34 11.57 5.36
C ARG A 204 8.84 11.36 5.14
N THR A 205 8.20 12.23 4.36
CA THR A 205 6.79 12.10 4.01
C THR A 205 6.60 11.74 2.54
N GLY A 206 5.94 10.63 2.28
CA GLY A 206 5.78 10.06 0.95
C GLY A 206 4.32 9.80 0.56
N ILE A 207 4.13 9.35 -0.68
CA ILE A 207 2.83 9.04 -1.26
C ILE A 207 2.93 7.83 -2.19
N ILE A 208 2.05 6.85 -1.96
CA ILE A 208 1.81 5.74 -2.89
C ILE A 208 0.32 5.70 -3.17
N MET A 209 -0.05 6.14 -4.37
CA MET A 209 -1.45 6.37 -4.72
C MET A 209 -1.72 5.81 -6.10
N GLY A 210 -2.73 4.96 -6.23
CA GLY A 210 -2.97 4.18 -7.45
C GLY A 210 -4.33 4.42 -8.11
N SER A 211 -4.48 3.92 -9.32
CA SER A 211 -5.77 3.69 -9.99
C SER A 211 -5.69 2.40 -10.81
N GLY A 212 -6.82 1.72 -11.00
CA GLY A 212 -6.87 0.48 -11.80
C GLY A 212 -6.52 0.77 -13.26
N GLY A 213 -7.03 1.88 -13.80
CA GLY A 213 -6.60 2.45 -15.07
C GLY A 213 -6.34 3.96 -15.00
N PRO A 214 -5.70 4.56 -16.02
CA PRO A 214 -5.68 6.01 -16.17
C PRO A 214 -7.04 6.53 -16.66
N SER A 215 -7.18 7.84 -16.86
CA SER A 215 -8.40 8.42 -17.45
C SER A 215 -8.56 7.99 -18.92
N THR A 216 -9.34 6.94 -19.15
CA THR A 216 -9.72 6.47 -20.49
C THR A 216 -10.45 7.55 -21.27
N ARG A 217 -11.32 8.32 -20.61
CA ARG A 217 -11.99 9.48 -21.20
C ARG A 217 -10.99 10.43 -21.84
N THR A 218 -9.94 10.81 -21.10
CA THR A 218 -8.91 11.72 -21.63
C THR A 218 -8.18 11.12 -22.83
N LEU A 219 -7.87 9.82 -22.79
CA LEU A 219 -7.22 9.13 -23.91
C LEU A 219 -8.09 9.12 -25.18
N ILE A 220 -9.37 8.79 -25.04
CA ILE A 220 -10.32 8.74 -26.15
C ILE A 220 -10.57 10.14 -26.71
N GLU A 221 -10.87 11.14 -25.87
CA GLU A 221 -11.08 12.52 -26.32
C GLU A 221 -9.86 13.09 -27.04
N ALA A 222 -8.64 12.76 -26.59
CA ALA A 222 -7.41 13.19 -27.24
C ALA A 222 -7.20 12.55 -28.63
N ALA A 223 -7.48 11.26 -28.75
CA ALA A 223 -7.42 10.54 -30.02
C ALA A 223 -8.46 11.09 -31.02
N GLU A 224 -9.71 11.23 -30.59
CA GLU A 224 -10.80 11.80 -31.38
C GLU A 224 -10.50 13.23 -31.82
N THR A 225 -9.97 14.06 -30.91
CA THR A 225 -9.55 15.43 -31.22
C THR A 225 -8.49 15.43 -32.32
N THR A 226 -7.54 14.51 -32.28
CA THR A 226 -6.49 14.41 -33.30
C THR A 226 -7.06 14.03 -34.65
N ILE A 227 -7.93 13.01 -34.68
CA ILE A 227 -8.59 12.53 -35.90
C ILE A 227 -9.46 13.64 -36.51
N LYS A 228 -10.33 14.26 -35.70
CA LYS A 228 -11.26 15.30 -36.14
C LYS A 228 -10.56 16.54 -36.71
N ASN A 229 -9.43 16.93 -36.13
CA ASN A 229 -8.70 18.13 -36.54
C ASN A 229 -7.51 17.83 -37.47
N ASN A 230 -7.26 16.55 -37.77
CA ASN A 230 -6.03 16.07 -38.42
C ASN A 230 -4.75 16.69 -37.79
N SER A 231 -4.75 16.86 -36.46
CA SER A 231 -3.69 17.55 -35.72
C SER A 231 -3.80 17.36 -34.21
N PRO A 232 -2.69 17.08 -33.48
CA PRO A 232 -2.70 16.93 -32.03
C PRO A 232 -2.75 18.27 -31.27
N LYS A 233 -2.56 19.40 -31.95
CA LYS A 233 -2.43 20.73 -31.32
C LYS A 233 -3.62 21.09 -30.42
N ARG A 234 -4.82 20.60 -30.74
CA ARG A 234 -6.07 20.91 -30.02
C ARG A 234 -6.27 20.09 -28.75
N ILE A 235 -5.47 19.04 -28.49
CA ILE A 235 -5.51 18.30 -27.22
C ILE A 235 -5.16 19.22 -26.04
N GLY A 236 -4.21 20.13 -26.26
CA GLY A 236 -3.69 21.01 -25.23
C GLY A 236 -2.60 20.35 -24.36
N PRO A 237 -1.95 21.14 -23.48
CA PRO A 237 -0.72 20.72 -22.81
C PRO A 237 -0.93 19.92 -21.52
N PHE A 238 -2.18 19.69 -21.09
CA PHE A 238 -2.48 19.12 -19.76
C PHE A 238 -3.01 17.69 -19.78
N ALA A 239 -3.08 17.05 -20.95
CA ALA A 239 -3.66 15.72 -21.08
C ALA A 239 -2.76 14.61 -20.49
N VAL A 240 -1.43 14.73 -20.60
CA VAL A 240 -0.50 13.67 -20.18
C VAL A 240 -0.66 13.32 -18.69
N PRO A 241 -0.68 14.30 -17.75
CA PRO A 241 -0.84 13.96 -16.34
C PRO A 241 -2.19 13.32 -15.97
N LYS A 242 -3.22 13.46 -16.81
CA LYS A 242 -4.53 12.79 -16.65
C LYS A 242 -4.52 11.36 -17.22
N ALA A 243 -3.73 11.13 -18.27
CA ALA A 243 -3.74 9.93 -19.08
C ALA A 243 -2.65 8.91 -18.73
N MET A 244 -1.63 9.31 -17.98
CA MET A 244 -0.58 8.40 -17.51
C MET A 244 -1.06 7.56 -16.31
N SER A 245 -0.62 6.31 -16.20
CA SER A 245 -1.02 5.41 -15.10
C SER A 245 -0.58 5.89 -13.71
N SER A 246 0.41 6.78 -13.63
CA SER A 246 0.83 7.42 -12.39
C SER A 246 0.05 8.70 -12.05
N THR A 247 -1.08 8.95 -12.72
CA THR A 247 -1.88 10.17 -12.55
C THR A 247 -2.23 10.44 -11.09
N ALA A 248 -2.57 9.39 -10.32
CA ALA A 248 -2.97 9.49 -8.93
C ALA A 248 -1.85 10.02 -8.03
N SER A 249 -0.63 9.47 -8.12
CA SER A 249 0.48 9.93 -7.26
C SER A 249 1.06 11.25 -7.76
N ALA A 250 1.27 11.40 -9.08
CA ALA A 250 1.96 12.56 -9.62
C ALA A 250 1.20 13.86 -9.40
N THR A 251 -0.12 13.85 -9.59
CA THR A 251 -0.94 15.06 -9.45
C THR A 251 -1.04 15.51 -7.99
N LEU A 252 -1.21 14.57 -7.06
CA LEU A 252 -1.25 14.86 -5.63
C LEU A 252 0.12 15.24 -5.09
N ALA A 253 1.17 14.46 -5.39
CA ALA A 253 2.53 14.74 -4.94
C ALA A 253 2.99 16.15 -5.34
N THR A 254 2.72 16.54 -6.60
CA THR A 254 3.07 17.88 -7.10
C THR A 254 2.30 18.97 -6.37
N TRP A 255 0.99 18.78 -6.16
CA TRP A 255 0.15 19.80 -5.53
C TRP A 255 0.45 19.97 -4.04
N PHE A 256 0.59 18.85 -3.32
CA PHE A 256 0.85 18.80 -1.88
C PHE A 256 2.35 18.82 -1.54
N LYS A 257 3.22 19.08 -2.52
CA LYS A 257 4.69 19.24 -2.31
C LYS A 257 5.33 18.09 -1.55
N ILE A 258 5.00 16.86 -1.92
CA ILE A 258 5.54 15.65 -1.30
C ILE A 258 6.97 15.40 -1.81
N HIS A 259 7.93 15.21 -0.90
CA HIS A 259 9.36 15.09 -1.22
C HIS A 259 9.97 13.73 -0.90
N GLY A 260 9.26 12.86 -0.18
CA GLY A 260 9.65 11.48 0.02
C GLY A 260 9.31 10.59 -1.19
N VAL A 261 8.93 9.34 -0.90
CA VAL A 261 8.51 8.37 -1.94
C VAL A 261 7.35 8.93 -2.77
N ASN A 262 7.37 8.73 -4.10
CA ASN A 262 6.28 9.10 -5.00
C ASN A 262 6.20 8.16 -6.20
N TYR A 263 5.19 7.29 -6.22
CA TYR A 263 4.81 6.48 -7.38
C TYR A 263 3.40 5.92 -7.22
N SER A 264 2.91 5.24 -8.26
CA SER A 264 1.64 4.52 -8.27
C SER A 264 1.86 3.03 -8.42
N ILE A 265 1.10 2.24 -7.66
CA ILE A 265 0.91 0.82 -7.92
C ILE A 265 -0.42 0.67 -8.66
N SER A 266 -0.50 -0.27 -9.59
CA SER A 266 -1.74 -0.70 -10.23
C SER A 266 -1.74 -2.23 -10.30
N SER A 267 -2.84 -2.82 -9.84
CA SER A 267 -3.05 -4.28 -9.81
C SER A 267 -4.54 -4.60 -9.90
N ALA A 268 -5.25 -3.93 -10.81
CA ALA A 268 -6.72 -4.04 -10.94
C ALA A 268 -7.42 -3.78 -9.59
N CYS A 269 -8.29 -4.69 -9.13
CA CYS A 269 -9.08 -4.51 -7.90
C CYS A 269 -8.23 -4.43 -6.62
N SER A 270 -7.00 -4.96 -6.59
CA SER A 270 -6.10 -4.89 -5.42
C SER A 270 -5.25 -3.61 -5.38
N THR A 271 -5.46 -2.68 -6.31
CA THR A 271 -4.60 -1.49 -6.49
C THR A 271 -4.33 -0.72 -5.22
N SER A 272 -5.36 -0.19 -4.56
CA SER A 272 -5.19 0.64 -3.36
C SER A 272 -4.78 -0.18 -2.13
N ALA A 273 -5.14 -1.48 -2.07
CA ALA A 273 -4.67 -2.37 -1.02
C ALA A 273 -3.15 -2.57 -1.08
N HIS A 274 -2.59 -2.81 -2.27
CA HIS A 274 -1.13 -2.87 -2.45
C HIS A 274 -0.46 -1.52 -2.22
N CYS A 275 -1.10 -0.39 -2.57
CA CYS A 275 -0.59 0.94 -2.20
C CYS A 275 -0.44 1.08 -0.68
N ILE A 276 -1.45 0.66 0.09
CA ILE A 276 -1.45 0.71 1.56
C ILE A 276 -0.38 -0.23 2.15
N GLY A 277 -0.35 -1.49 1.71
CA GLY A 277 0.63 -2.46 2.19
C GLY A 277 2.07 -2.02 1.92
N ASN A 278 2.35 -1.54 0.70
CA ASN A 278 3.69 -1.06 0.36
C ASN A 278 4.06 0.26 1.05
N ALA A 279 3.09 1.14 1.31
CA ALA A 279 3.32 2.32 2.14
C ALA A 279 3.66 1.96 3.59
N ALA A 280 3.00 0.94 4.15
CA ALA A 280 3.35 0.42 5.47
C ALA A 280 4.75 -0.20 5.49
N GLU A 281 5.15 -0.94 4.45
CA GLU A 281 6.52 -1.45 4.31
C GLU A 281 7.56 -0.31 4.29
N MET A 282 7.27 0.83 3.64
CA MET A 282 8.16 1.99 3.66
C MET A 282 8.35 2.55 5.07
N ILE A 283 7.30 2.53 5.90
CA ILE A 283 7.36 2.94 7.31
C ILE A 283 8.10 1.89 8.14
N GLN A 284 7.75 0.60 7.99
CA GLN A 284 8.38 -0.51 8.70
C GLN A 284 9.89 -0.61 8.44
N TRP A 285 10.33 -0.31 7.22
CA TRP A 285 11.75 -0.27 6.86
C TRP A 285 12.45 1.05 7.24
N GLY A 286 11.75 1.96 7.94
CA GLY A 286 12.28 3.25 8.35
C GLY A 286 12.65 4.17 7.18
N LYS A 287 12.08 3.97 5.98
CA LYS A 287 12.33 4.82 4.81
C LYS A 287 11.49 6.08 4.82
N GLN A 288 10.30 6.04 5.44
CA GLN A 288 9.37 7.16 5.56
C GLN A 288 8.74 7.13 6.96
N ASP A 289 8.40 8.29 7.51
CA ASP A 289 7.70 8.40 8.80
C ASP A 289 6.20 8.63 8.60
N VAL A 290 5.82 9.23 7.47
CA VAL A 290 4.43 9.50 7.07
C VAL A 290 4.23 9.06 5.63
N MET A 291 3.14 8.37 5.34
CA MET A 291 2.75 7.96 4.00
C MET A 291 1.28 8.26 3.72
N PHE A 292 1.02 8.94 2.60
CA PHE A 292 -0.31 9.04 2.02
C PHE A 292 -0.55 7.85 1.10
N ALA A 293 -1.49 6.98 1.44
CA ALA A 293 -1.72 5.74 0.72
C ALA A 293 -3.19 5.57 0.32
N GLY A 294 -3.45 5.06 -0.89
CA GLY A 294 -4.81 4.80 -1.34
C GLY A 294 -4.95 4.75 -2.85
N GLY A 295 -6.08 5.24 -3.36
CA GLY A 295 -6.28 5.37 -4.79
C GLY A 295 -7.61 5.98 -5.18
N HIS A 296 -7.81 6.08 -6.50
CA HIS A 296 -9.07 6.49 -7.08
C HIS A 296 -9.38 5.70 -8.36
N GLU A 297 -10.62 5.80 -8.81
CA GLU A 297 -11.02 5.37 -10.15
C GLU A 297 -12.02 6.37 -10.72
N ASP A 298 -11.91 6.65 -12.02
CA ASP A 298 -12.91 7.44 -12.74
C ASP A 298 -14.17 6.60 -13.00
N LEU A 299 -15.33 7.24 -13.19
CA LEU A 299 -16.55 6.54 -13.62
C LEU A 299 -17.00 7.09 -14.97
N ASP A 300 -16.65 6.37 -16.02
CA ASP A 300 -16.92 6.78 -17.40
C ASP A 300 -17.23 5.56 -18.28
N TRP A 301 -18.09 5.73 -19.29
CA TRP A 301 -18.46 4.66 -20.21
C TRP A 301 -17.27 4.14 -21.01
N THR A 302 -16.23 4.96 -21.26
CA THR A 302 -15.03 4.56 -22.01
C THR A 302 -14.19 3.49 -21.31
N MET A 303 -14.33 3.36 -19.98
CA MET A 303 -13.78 2.26 -19.20
C MET A 303 -14.82 1.15 -19.02
N SER A 304 -16.05 1.55 -18.68
CA SER A 304 -17.10 0.61 -18.29
C SER A 304 -17.50 -0.32 -19.44
N ASN A 305 -17.37 0.12 -20.70
CA ASN A 305 -17.68 -0.70 -21.87
C ASN A 305 -16.82 -1.98 -21.96
N LEU A 306 -15.58 -1.94 -21.44
CA LEU A 306 -14.66 -3.07 -21.48
C LEU A 306 -15.21 -4.22 -20.62
N PHE A 307 -15.81 -3.88 -19.48
CA PHE A 307 -16.42 -4.84 -18.55
C PHE A 307 -17.78 -5.34 -19.03
N ASP A 308 -18.59 -4.49 -19.67
CA ASP A 308 -19.89 -4.91 -20.24
C ASP A 308 -19.67 -5.88 -21.41
N ALA A 309 -18.68 -5.57 -22.27
CA ALA A 309 -18.35 -6.38 -23.44
C ALA A 309 -17.89 -7.80 -23.07
N MET A 310 -17.18 -7.96 -21.95
CA MET A 310 -16.79 -9.27 -21.42
C MET A 310 -17.87 -9.93 -20.55
N GLY A 311 -19.02 -9.27 -20.34
CA GLY A 311 -20.16 -9.80 -19.59
C GLY A 311 -19.92 -9.92 -18.08
N ALA A 312 -19.07 -9.07 -17.51
CA ALA A 312 -18.72 -9.13 -16.09
C ALA A 312 -19.65 -8.30 -15.18
N MET A 313 -20.43 -7.37 -15.76
CA MET A 313 -21.33 -6.50 -15.01
C MET A 313 -22.77 -7.04 -14.94
N SER A 314 -23.47 -6.73 -13.83
CA SER A 314 -24.88 -7.07 -13.63
C SER A 314 -25.76 -6.43 -14.71
N SER A 315 -26.68 -7.19 -15.28
CA SER A 315 -27.62 -6.71 -16.32
C SER A 315 -29.07 -7.13 -16.11
N LYS A 316 -29.33 -8.09 -15.20
CA LYS A 316 -30.68 -8.57 -14.90
C LYS A 316 -31.48 -7.63 -13.99
N TYR A 317 -30.82 -6.67 -13.33
CA TYR A 317 -31.41 -5.83 -12.28
C TYR A 317 -31.43 -4.34 -12.62
N ASN A 318 -31.45 -3.99 -13.91
CA ASN A 318 -31.47 -2.60 -14.37
C ASN A 318 -32.73 -1.83 -13.90
N ASP A 319 -33.85 -2.53 -13.73
CA ASP A 319 -35.12 -1.99 -13.22
C ASP A 319 -35.13 -1.80 -11.70
N GLN A 320 -34.18 -2.41 -10.98
CA GLN A 320 -34.04 -2.33 -9.52
C GLN A 320 -32.59 -2.02 -9.10
N PRO A 321 -32.01 -0.87 -9.52
CA PRO A 321 -30.57 -0.60 -9.41
C PRO A 321 -30.01 -0.74 -8.00
N ALA A 322 -30.75 -0.26 -6.99
CA ALA A 322 -30.33 -0.27 -5.60
C ALA A 322 -29.99 -1.69 -5.07
N THR A 323 -30.48 -2.74 -5.74
CA THR A 323 -30.27 -4.15 -5.37
C THR A 323 -29.43 -4.92 -6.37
N ALA A 324 -28.87 -4.28 -7.40
CA ALA A 324 -28.15 -4.97 -8.47
C ALA A 324 -26.81 -5.58 -8.01
N SER A 325 -26.10 -4.91 -7.09
CA SER A 325 -24.95 -5.50 -6.41
C SER A 325 -25.42 -6.30 -5.20
N ARG A 326 -25.20 -7.62 -5.23
CA ARG A 326 -25.80 -8.59 -4.31
C ARG A 326 -24.88 -9.78 -4.06
N ALA A 327 -23.68 -9.50 -3.55
CA ALA A 327 -22.71 -10.53 -3.20
C ALA A 327 -23.36 -11.67 -2.40
N TYR A 328 -22.99 -12.90 -2.75
CA TYR A 328 -23.49 -14.16 -2.15
C TYR A 328 -24.96 -14.51 -2.43
N ASP A 329 -25.76 -13.62 -3.02
CA ASP A 329 -27.12 -13.94 -3.45
C ASP A 329 -27.11 -15.03 -4.54
N ALA A 330 -28.09 -15.94 -4.49
CA ALA A 330 -28.16 -17.08 -5.41
C ALA A 330 -28.33 -16.64 -6.88
N ASP A 331 -28.96 -15.48 -7.10
CA ASP A 331 -29.29 -14.95 -8.42
C ASP A 331 -28.38 -13.78 -8.85
N ARG A 332 -27.22 -13.61 -8.19
CA ARG A 332 -26.19 -12.64 -8.59
C ARG A 332 -25.67 -12.92 -10.00
N ASP A 333 -25.47 -11.88 -10.81
CA ASP A 333 -25.15 -12.01 -12.24
C ASP A 333 -23.94 -11.19 -12.72
N GLY A 334 -23.23 -10.54 -11.80
CA GLY A 334 -22.08 -9.71 -12.12
C GLY A 334 -21.89 -8.58 -11.10
N PHE A 335 -20.77 -7.87 -11.22
CA PHE A 335 -20.51 -6.72 -10.35
C PHE A 335 -21.23 -5.46 -10.87
N VAL A 336 -21.34 -4.43 -10.03
CA VAL A 336 -21.76 -3.09 -10.45
C VAL A 336 -20.58 -2.15 -10.34
N ILE A 337 -20.19 -1.51 -11.44
CA ILE A 337 -19.03 -0.61 -11.47
C ILE A 337 -19.32 0.68 -10.70
N ALA A 338 -18.29 1.22 -10.04
CA ALA A 338 -18.36 2.46 -9.28
C ALA A 338 -17.08 3.27 -9.48
N GLY A 339 -17.17 4.58 -9.26
CA GLY A 339 -16.02 5.47 -9.16
C GLY A 339 -15.89 6.05 -7.76
N GLY A 340 -14.76 6.68 -7.48
CA GLY A 340 -14.52 7.32 -6.19
C GLY A 340 -13.04 7.39 -5.85
N ALA A 341 -12.75 7.75 -4.60
CA ALA A 341 -11.39 7.81 -4.09
C ALA A 341 -11.34 7.57 -2.57
N GLY A 342 -10.18 7.19 -2.07
CA GLY A 342 -9.92 7.05 -0.64
C GLY A 342 -8.43 7.23 -0.34
N VAL A 343 -8.13 7.86 0.79
CA VAL A 343 -6.77 8.14 1.26
C VAL A 343 -6.67 7.81 2.74
N LEU A 344 -5.61 7.09 3.10
CA LEU A 344 -5.15 6.89 4.47
C LEU A 344 -3.88 7.70 4.71
N VAL A 345 -3.77 8.27 5.90
CA VAL A 345 -2.50 8.76 6.45
C VAL A 345 -1.94 7.64 7.33
N LEU A 346 -0.86 7.03 6.89
CA LEU A 346 -0.12 6.04 7.66
C LEU A 346 1.08 6.72 8.29
N GLU A 347 1.36 6.42 9.55
CA GLU A 347 2.50 7.00 10.27
C GLU A 347 3.21 5.94 11.10
N GLU A 348 4.52 6.15 11.29
CA GLU A 348 5.27 5.44 12.32
C GLU A 348 4.63 5.70 13.69
N LEU A 349 4.53 4.67 14.52
CA LEU A 349 3.72 4.71 15.74
C LEU A 349 4.24 5.75 16.75
N GLU A 350 5.56 5.81 16.96
CA GLU A 350 6.15 6.77 17.90
C GLU A 350 6.09 8.19 17.36
N HIS A 351 6.24 8.40 16.04
CA HIS A 351 5.97 9.66 15.36
C HIS A 351 4.53 10.13 15.60
N ALA A 352 3.55 9.24 15.36
CA ALA A 352 2.14 9.52 15.57
C ALA A 352 1.85 9.88 17.04
N LYS A 353 2.37 9.11 17.98
CA LYS A 353 2.22 9.38 19.43
C LYS A 353 2.85 10.71 19.83
N ALA A 354 4.05 11.01 19.34
CA ALA A 354 4.80 12.22 19.70
C ALA A 354 4.03 13.50 19.34
N ARG A 355 3.30 13.49 18.22
CA ARG A 355 2.45 14.62 17.82
C ARG A 355 1.01 14.55 18.33
N GLY A 356 0.67 13.54 19.14
CA GLY A 356 -0.69 13.34 19.65
C GLY A 356 -1.71 13.01 18.56
N ALA A 357 -1.28 12.29 17.52
CA ALA A 357 -2.12 11.91 16.39
C ALA A 357 -3.34 11.10 16.82
N LYS A 358 -4.43 11.26 16.06
CA LYS A 358 -5.56 10.33 16.09
C LYS A 358 -5.17 9.03 15.40
N ILE A 359 -5.12 7.93 16.14
CA ILE A 359 -4.81 6.60 15.61
C ILE A 359 -6.11 5.80 15.48
N TYR A 360 -6.50 5.44 14.25
CA TYR A 360 -7.71 4.67 13.98
C TYR A 360 -7.54 3.18 14.23
N ALA A 361 -6.43 2.64 13.74
CA ALA A 361 -6.06 1.24 13.80
C ALA A 361 -4.56 1.14 13.52
N GLU A 362 -4.00 -0.01 13.88
CA GLU A 362 -2.67 -0.41 13.49
C GLU A 362 -2.77 -1.40 12.32
N LEU A 363 -1.94 -1.25 11.29
CA LEU A 363 -1.83 -2.24 10.23
C LEU A 363 -0.90 -3.36 10.71
N THR A 364 -1.48 -4.43 11.24
CA THR A 364 -0.74 -5.54 11.87
C THR A 364 -0.35 -6.65 10.89
N GLY A 365 -0.88 -6.62 9.66
CA GLY A 365 -0.67 -7.67 8.68
C GLY A 365 -0.91 -7.21 7.25
N TYR A 366 -0.10 -7.73 6.33
CA TYR A 366 -0.23 -7.50 4.89
C TYR A 366 0.22 -8.76 4.13
N GLY A 367 -0.62 -9.21 3.20
CA GLY A 367 -0.35 -10.34 2.32
C GLY A 367 -0.48 -9.92 0.86
N ALA A 368 0.41 -10.43 0.01
CA ALA A 368 0.42 -10.15 -1.42
C ALA A 368 0.91 -11.38 -2.19
N THR A 369 0.03 -11.95 -3.01
CA THR A 369 0.32 -13.18 -3.75
C THR A 369 -0.16 -13.09 -5.19
N SER A 370 0.34 -14.00 -6.02
CA SER A 370 -0.17 -14.25 -7.38
C SER A 370 -0.71 -15.66 -7.49
N ASP A 371 -1.78 -15.80 -8.28
CA ASP A 371 -2.42 -17.09 -8.57
C ASP A 371 -1.62 -17.89 -9.61
N GLY A 372 -1.08 -17.23 -10.64
CA GLY A 372 -0.42 -17.92 -11.77
C GLY A 372 -1.31 -18.95 -12.47
N TYR A 373 -2.64 -18.70 -12.52
CA TYR A 373 -3.66 -19.67 -12.91
C TYR A 373 -4.46 -19.26 -14.16
N ASP A 374 -5.47 -18.40 -13.99
CA ASP A 374 -6.33 -17.88 -15.05
C ASP A 374 -6.34 -16.35 -14.97
N MET A 375 -6.54 -15.68 -16.11
CA MET A 375 -6.47 -14.22 -16.21
C MET A 375 -7.68 -13.52 -15.56
N VAL A 376 -8.86 -14.14 -15.60
CA VAL A 376 -10.12 -13.51 -15.18
C VAL A 376 -10.83 -14.29 -14.06
N ALA A 377 -10.46 -15.55 -13.82
CA ALA A 377 -11.02 -16.37 -12.77
C ALA A 377 -10.01 -16.64 -11.63
N PRO A 378 -10.42 -16.50 -10.35
CA PRO A 378 -9.54 -16.81 -9.24
C PRO A 378 -9.36 -18.32 -9.05
N SER A 379 -8.16 -18.73 -8.65
CA SER A 379 -7.83 -20.11 -8.27
C SER A 379 -8.51 -20.51 -6.96
N GLY A 380 -8.60 -19.57 -6.01
CA GLY A 380 -8.95 -19.77 -4.60
C GLY A 380 -7.72 -20.04 -3.73
N GLU A 381 -6.78 -20.87 -4.19
CA GLU A 381 -5.55 -21.19 -3.46
C GLU A 381 -4.66 -19.97 -3.20
N GLY A 382 -4.53 -19.07 -4.19
CA GLY A 382 -3.77 -17.84 -4.01
C GLY A 382 -4.38 -16.94 -2.93
N ALA A 383 -5.71 -16.87 -2.84
CA ALA A 383 -6.39 -16.14 -1.76
C ALA A 383 -6.10 -16.76 -0.37
N ILE A 384 -6.05 -18.10 -0.26
CA ILE A 384 -5.66 -18.78 0.98
C ILE A 384 -4.25 -18.37 1.40
N ARG A 385 -3.27 -18.40 0.48
CA ARG A 385 -1.90 -17.96 0.77
C ARG A 385 -1.85 -16.49 1.16
N CYS A 386 -2.59 -15.63 0.46
CA CYS A 386 -2.65 -14.20 0.75
C CYS A 386 -3.15 -13.94 2.18
N MET A 387 -4.28 -14.54 2.57
CA MET A 387 -4.83 -14.42 3.92
C MET A 387 -3.87 -14.99 4.97
N ARG A 388 -3.27 -16.15 4.72
CA ARG A 388 -2.28 -16.75 5.64
C ARG A 388 -1.03 -15.87 5.81
N GLN A 389 -0.55 -15.22 4.76
CA GLN A 389 0.54 -14.24 4.85
C GLN A 389 0.13 -13.04 5.70
N ALA A 390 -1.04 -12.45 5.45
CA ALA A 390 -1.53 -11.30 6.21
C ALA A 390 -1.72 -11.63 7.69
N LEU A 391 -2.15 -12.86 8.02
CA LEU A 391 -2.39 -13.31 9.39
C LEU A 391 -1.15 -13.86 10.11
N ALA A 392 -0.02 -14.03 9.41
CA ALA A 392 1.15 -14.74 9.96
C ALA A 392 1.69 -14.12 11.26
N ASN A 393 1.55 -12.81 11.42
CA ASN A 393 2.03 -12.05 12.59
C ASN A 393 0.88 -11.39 13.38
N VAL A 394 -0.38 -11.74 13.09
CA VAL A 394 -1.54 -11.17 13.78
C VAL A 394 -1.79 -11.96 15.07
N GLU A 395 -1.84 -11.26 16.20
CA GLU A 395 -2.25 -11.84 17.48
C GLU A 395 -3.76 -11.72 17.66
N GLY A 396 -4.43 -12.80 18.06
CA GLY A 396 -5.87 -12.83 18.31
C GLY A 396 -6.70 -13.38 17.15
N GLU A 397 -8.02 -13.24 17.28
CA GLU A 397 -8.99 -13.69 16.28
C GLU A 397 -9.42 -12.54 15.35
N VAL A 398 -9.81 -12.86 14.12
CA VAL A 398 -10.39 -11.89 13.19
C VAL A 398 -11.89 -11.76 13.47
N ASP A 399 -12.29 -10.62 14.03
CA ASP A 399 -13.70 -10.37 14.39
C ASP A 399 -14.60 -10.12 13.17
N TYR A 400 -14.03 -9.59 12.08
CA TYR A 400 -14.76 -9.18 10.89
C TYR A 400 -13.90 -9.31 9.64
N ILE A 401 -14.48 -9.87 8.58
CA ILE A 401 -13.88 -9.97 7.26
C ILE A 401 -14.66 -9.08 6.30
N ASN A 402 -14.01 -8.04 5.79
CA ASN A 402 -14.50 -7.36 4.59
C ASN A 402 -13.97 -8.12 3.36
N THR A 403 -14.84 -8.87 2.72
CA THR A 403 -14.52 -9.73 1.57
C THR A 403 -14.36 -8.94 0.28
N HIS A 404 -13.60 -9.47 -0.68
CA HIS A 404 -13.58 -8.99 -2.06
C HIS A 404 -14.97 -9.03 -2.71
N GLY A 405 -15.73 -10.12 -2.52
CA GLY A 405 -17.19 -10.23 -2.68
C GLY A 405 -17.83 -9.31 -3.73
N THR A 406 -17.53 -9.53 -5.01
CA THR A 406 -17.90 -8.61 -6.09
C THR A 406 -19.28 -8.86 -6.68
N SER A 407 -20.08 -9.78 -6.12
CA SER A 407 -21.37 -10.18 -6.69
C SER A 407 -21.24 -10.99 -8.00
N THR A 408 -20.09 -11.65 -8.18
CA THR A 408 -19.85 -12.53 -9.33
C THR A 408 -20.07 -14.00 -8.95
N PRO A 409 -20.63 -14.84 -9.83
CA PRO A 409 -20.91 -16.25 -9.49
C PRO A 409 -19.66 -17.03 -9.07
N VAL A 410 -18.57 -16.90 -9.84
CA VAL A 410 -17.32 -17.64 -9.63
C VAL A 410 -16.49 -17.03 -8.50
N GLY A 411 -16.31 -15.70 -8.50
CA GLY A 411 -15.44 -15.00 -7.56
C GLY A 411 -15.86 -15.20 -6.11
N ASP A 412 -17.11 -14.85 -5.80
CA ASP A 412 -17.68 -14.98 -4.45
C ASP A 412 -17.56 -16.42 -3.90
N SER A 413 -17.81 -17.43 -4.74
CA SER A 413 -17.77 -18.83 -4.32
C SER A 413 -16.34 -19.29 -4.00
N LYS A 414 -15.36 -18.81 -4.78
CA LYS A 414 -13.94 -19.16 -4.60
C LYS A 414 -13.36 -18.51 -3.36
N GLU A 415 -13.70 -17.26 -3.08
CA GLU A 415 -13.26 -16.55 -1.88
C GLU A 415 -13.84 -17.19 -0.61
N ILE A 416 -15.14 -17.49 -0.57
CA ILE A 416 -15.74 -18.18 0.58
C ILE A 416 -15.13 -19.56 0.81
N GLY A 417 -14.76 -20.26 -0.28
CA GLY A 417 -14.00 -21.51 -0.19
C GLY A 417 -12.64 -21.31 0.47
N ALA A 418 -11.93 -20.23 0.12
CA ALA A 418 -10.65 -19.89 0.73
C ALA A 418 -10.77 -19.50 2.20
N ILE A 419 -11.81 -18.76 2.60
CA ILE A 419 -12.03 -18.34 4.00
C ILE A 419 -12.30 -19.54 4.93
N ARG A 420 -12.82 -20.64 4.38
CA ARG A 420 -13.11 -21.86 5.14
C ARG A 420 -11.85 -22.68 5.48
N GLU A 421 -10.77 -22.50 4.73
CA GLU A 421 -9.48 -23.20 4.84
C GLU A 421 -8.44 -22.41 5.63
#